data_AF-S5UBR5-F1
#
_entry.id   AF-S5UBR5-F1
#
_cell.length_a   1.000
_cell.length_b   1.000
_cell.length_c   1.000
_cell.angle_alpha   90.00
_cell.angle_beta   90.00
_cell.angle_gamma   90.00
#
_symmetry.space_group_name_H-M   'P 1'
#
loop_
_entity.id
_entity.type
_entity.pdbx_description
1 polymer ?
#
loop_
_entity_poly.entity_id
_entity_poly.type
_entity_poly.pdbx_seq_one_letter_code
_entity_poly.pdbx_strand_id
1 'polypeptide(L)'
;MGRNATGTVTEQAARDEEALEKRKQQELELAGHLVQGAGARSRLETVMRNLWKVGPAHTASPFTSDVLLFVAAVDRPAHLPVADAVAGWKEYTSGTVEHHEIVTNHYEMVQPAALAQIGAILAEKLRARPAA
;
A
#
# COMPACT_ATOMS: atom_id res chain seq x y z
N MET A 1 11.37 -0.01 5.99
CA MET A 1 11.63 -0.98 7.09
C MET A 1 12.09 -0.19 8.30
N GLY A 2 11.26 -0.10 9.34
CA GLY A 2 11.61 0.64 10.57
C GLY A 2 12.73 -0.08 11.32
N ARG A 3 13.95 0.45 11.21
CA ARG A 3 15.11 -0.01 11.97
C ARG A 3 15.22 0.81 13.26
N ASN A 4 15.58 0.16 14.35
CA ASN A 4 15.91 0.81 15.61
C ASN A 4 17.18 1.67 15.42
N ALA A 5 17.48 2.57 16.35
CA ALA A 5 18.73 3.35 16.35
C ALA A 5 20.03 2.50 16.30
N THR A 6 19.93 1.19 16.52
CA THR A 6 21.01 0.20 16.45
C THR A 6 20.93 -0.75 15.23
N GLY A 7 20.00 -0.54 14.31
CA GLY A 7 19.88 -1.33 13.07
C GLY A 7 19.23 -2.71 13.21
N THR A 8 18.83 -3.12 14.42
CA THR A 8 18.04 -4.34 14.64
C THR A 8 16.57 -4.13 14.25
N VAL A 9 15.91 -5.18 13.76
CA VAL A 9 14.46 -5.19 13.53
C VAL A 9 13.78 -5.41 14.88
N THR A 10 12.77 -4.60 15.24
CA THR A 10 12.04 -4.80 16.50
C THR A 10 11.30 -6.15 16.49
N GLU A 11 11.09 -6.77 17.65
CA GLU A 11 10.24 -7.97 17.78
C GLU A 11 8.84 -7.72 17.22
N GLN A 12 8.32 -6.51 17.36
CA GLN A 12 7.02 -6.13 16.83
C GLN A 12 7.01 -6.09 15.30
N ALA A 13 8.05 -5.56 14.66
CA ALA A 13 8.17 -5.56 13.20
C ALA A 13 8.27 -6.99 12.64
N ALA A 14 8.95 -7.91 13.35
CA ALA A 14 9.01 -9.32 12.97
C ALA A 14 7.63 -10.01 13.05
N ARG A 15 6.85 -9.73 14.11
CA ARG A 15 5.46 -10.23 14.23
C ARG A 15 4.56 -9.67 13.13
N ASP A 16 4.73 -8.40 12.79
CA ASP A 16 3.94 -7.75 11.74
C ASP A 16 4.31 -8.32 10.34
N GLU A 17 5.57 -8.68 10.11
CA GLU A 17 6.03 -9.37 8.89
C GLU A 17 5.48 -10.80 8.81
N GLU A 18 5.47 -11.55 9.90
CA GLU A 18 4.83 -12.88 9.96
C GLU A 18 3.32 -12.78 9.69
N ALA A 19 2.64 -11.78 10.25
CA ALA A 19 1.23 -11.54 10.00
C ALA A 19 0.95 -11.20 8.53
N LEU A 20 1.83 -10.42 7.89
CA LEU A 20 1.75 -10.12 6.46
C LEU A 20 1.92 -11.38 5.60
N GLU A 21 2.90 -12.23 5.89
CA GLU A 21 3.11 -13.49 5.17
C GLU A 21 1.92 -14.44 5.32
N LYS A 22 1.37 -14.55 6.54
CA LYS A 22 0.16 -15.33 6.77
C LYS A 22 -1.03 -14.81 5.95
N ARG A 23 -1.19 -13.49 5.86
CA ARG A 23 -2.27 -12.88 5.08
C ARG A 23 -2.07 -13.08 3.57
N LYS A 24 -0.84 -12.94 3.06
CA LYS A 24 -0.49 -13.27 1.67
C LYS A 24 -0.90 -14.70 1.29
N GLN A 25 -0.68 -15.65 2.20
CA GLN A 25 -1.08 -17.04 1.99
C GLN A 25 -2.61 -17.21 1.94
N GLN A 26 -3.35 -16.52 2.82
CA GLN A 26 -4.81 -16.54 2.83
C GLN A 26 -5.42 -15.91 1.57
N GLU A 27 -4.87 -14.80 1.10
CA GLU A 27 -5.30 -14.15 -0.14
C GLU A 27 -5.08 -15.05 -1.36
N LEU A 28 -3.92 -15.73 -1.40
CA LEU A 28 -3.61 -16.65 -2.47
C LEU A 28 -4.58 -17.85 -2.50
N GLU A 29 -4.94 -18.36 -1.33
CA GLU A 29 -5.93 -19.42 -1.19
C GLU A 29 -7.32 -18.96 -1.66
N LEU A 30 -7.78 -17.81 -1.16
CA LEU A 30 -9.06 -17.21 -1.54
C LEU A 30 -9.15 -16.96 -3.05
N ALA A 31 -8.16 -16.29 -3.62
CA ALA A 31 -8.10 -16.02 -5.05
C ALA A 31 -7.98 -17.32 -5.86
N GLY A 32 -7.31 -18.34 -5.31
CA GLY A 32 -7.23 -19.68 -5.87
C GLY A 32 -8.59 -20.37 -6.03
N HIS A 33 -9.59 -20.04 -5.21
CA HIS A 33 -10.96 -20.55 -5.35
C HIS A 33 -11.77 -19.82 -6.43
N LEU A 34 -11.38 -18.60 -6.80
CA LEU A 34 -12.08 -17.76 -7.78
C LEU A 34 -11.65 -18.03 -9.22
N VAL A 35 -10.45 -18.58 -9.43
CA VAL A 35 -9.90 -18.83 -10.77
C VAL A 35 -10.38 -20.18 -11.34
N GLN A 36 -10.71 -20.18 -12.64
CA GLN A 36 -11.24 -21.35 -13.35
C GLN A 36 -10.33 -21.76 -14.51
N GLY A 37 -10.37 -23.04 -14.88
CA GLY A 37 -9.65 -23.62 -16.02
C GLY A 37 -8.31 -24.28 -15.67
N ALA A 38 -7.84 -25.13 -16.58
CA ALA A 38 -6.62 -25.91 -16.38
C ALA A 38 -5.41 -25.01 -16.09
N GLY A 39 -4.74 -25.28 -14.96
CA GLY A 39 -3.54 -24.56 -14.52
C GLY A 39 -3.78 -23.12 -14.03
N ALA A 40 -5.02 -22.65 -13.90
CA ALA A 40 -5.31 -21.27 -13.51
C ALA A 40 -4.75 -20.90 -12.12
N ARG A 41 -4.87 -21.81 -11.15
CA ARG A 41 -4.27 -21.64 -9.81
C ARG A 41 -2.75 -21.48 -9.87
N SER A 42 -2.05 -22.36 -10.59
CA SER A 42 -0.58 -22.28 -10.74
C SER A 42 -0.12 -20.96 -11.38
N ARG A 43 -0.86 -20.46 -12.39
CA ARG A 43 -0.58 -19.15 -13.01
C ARG A 43 -0.84 -18.01 -12.03
N LEU A 44 -1.94 -18.03 -11.28
CA LEU A 44 -2.23 -17.06 -10.24
C LEU A 44 -1.12 -17.02 -9.18
N GLU A 45 -0.69 -18.17 -8.66
CA GLU A 45 0.42 -18.26 -7.71
C GLU A 45 1.71 -17.67 -8.27
N THR A 46 1.97 -17.87 -9.56
CA THR A 46 3.14 -17.30 -10.23
C THR A 46 3.04 -15.77 -10.32
N VAL A 47 1.88 -15.23 -10.67
CA VAL A 47 1.64 -13.79 -10.69
C VAL A 47 1.83 -13.18 -9.29
N MET A 48 1.21 -13.76 -8.26
CA MET A 48 1.30 -13.25 -6.89
C MET A 48 2.75 -13.26 -6.38
N ARG A 49 3.49 -14.36 -6.59
CA ARG A 49 4.92 -14.44 -6.24
C ARG A 49 5.76 -13.40 -6.98
N ASN A 50 5.44 -13.12 -8.24
CA ASN A 50 6.17 -12.10 -9.00
C ASN A 50 5.87 -10.70 -8.47
N LEU A 51 4.60 -10.38 -8.17
CA LEU A 51 4.21 -9.09 -7.60
C LEU A 51 4.87 -8.83 -6.24
N TRP A 52 4.97 -9.85 -5.38
CA TRP A 52 5.64 -9.72 -4.07
C TRP A 52 7.14 -9.45 -4.16
N LYS A 53 7.79 -9.77 -5.28
CA LYS A 53 9.21 -9.44 -5.50
C LYS A 53 9.43 -7.99 -5.91
N VAL A 54 8.43 -7.35 -6.56
CA VAL A 54 8.59 -6.01 -7.14
C VAL A 54 8.89 -4.98 -6.06
N GLY A 55 8.08 -4.93 -4.99
CA GLY A 55 8.24 -3.95 -3.92
C GLY A 55 9.62 -3.98 -3.26
N PRO A 56 10.07 -5.13 -2.71
CA PRO A 56 11.38 -5.23 -2.05
C PRO A 56 12.57 -4.98 -2.98
N ALA A 57 12.45 -5.28 -4.28
CA ALA A 57 13.52 -5.07 -5.25
C ALA A 57 13.51 -3.68 -5.89
N HIS A 58 12.48 -2.87 -5.63
CA HIS A 58 12.32 -1.56 -6.24
C HIS A 58 13.04 -0.48 -5.42
N THR A 59 13.90 0.28 -6.10
CA THR A 59 14.47 1.52 -5.58
C THR A 59 13.81 2.69 -6.30
N ALA A 60 12.99 3.46 -5.59
CA ALA A 60 12.32 4.63 -6.13
C ALA A 60 13.34 5.77 -6.35
N SER A 61 13.26 6.46 -7.50
CA SER A 61 13.97 7.71 -7.74
C SER A 61 13.13 8.90 -7.29
N PRO A 62 13.73 9.96 -6.72
CA PRO A 62 13.00 11.18 -6.41
C PRO A 62 12.36 11.82 -7.64
N PHE A 63 11.23 12.51 -7.46
CA PHE A 63 10.48 13.20 -8.50
C PHE A 63 10.04 14.60 -8.06
N THR A 64 9.72 15.46 -9.03
CA THR A 64 9.28 16.85 -8.78
C THR A 64 7.78 16.96 -9.02
N SER A 65 6.96 16.67 -7.99
CA SER A 65 5.51 16.86 -8.06
C SER A 65 4.83 16.81 -6.69
N ASP A 66 3.66 17.41 -6.55
CA ASP A 66 2.85 17.23 -5.33
C ASP A 66 2.31 15.78 -5.25
N VAL A 67 2.12 15.29 -4.03
CA VAL A 67 1.54 13.97 -3.73
C VAL A 67 0.24 14.16 -2.97
N LEU A 68 -0.83 13.55 -3.47
CA LEU A 68 -2.08 13.37 -2.74
C LEU A 68 -2.14 11.92 -2.23
N LEU A 69 -1.99 11.74 -0.92
CA LEU A 69 -1.91 10.43 -0.28
C LEU A 69 -3.18 10.12 0.51
N PHE A 70 -3.82 8.99 0.23
CA PHE A 70 -4.91 8.47 1.05
C PHE A 70 -4.38 7.37 1.98
N VAL A 71 -4.64 7.50 3.28
CA VAL A 71 -4.08 6.61 4.30
C VAL A 71 -5.19 5.87 5.02
N ALA A 72 -5.19 4.54 4.98
CA ALA A 72 -6.04 3.72 5.84
C ALA A 72 -5.67 3.95 7.31
N ALA A 73 -6.65 4.37 8.12
CA ALA A 73 -6.45 4.73 9.52
C ALA A 73 -6.69 3.56 10.49
N VAL A 74 -7.38 2.50 10.06
CA VAL A 74 -7.74 1.35 10.92
C VAL A 74 -6.75 0.20 10.74
N ASP A 75 -6.51 -0.56 11.81
CA ASP A 75 -5.64 -1.74 11.85
C ASP A 75 -4.21 -1.50 11.33
N ARG A 76 -3.69 -0.29 11.56
CA ARG A 76 -2.31 0.05 11.18
C ARG A 76 -1.31 -0.71 12.05
N PRO A 77 -0.22 -1.25 11.46
CA PRO A 77 0.89 -1.79 12.23
C PRO A 77 1.47 -0.75 13.17
N ALA A 78 1.79 -1.14 14.41
CA ALA A 78 2.30 -0.22 15.43
C ALA A 78 3.59 0.50 15.00
N HIS A 79 4.38 -0.14 14.14
CA HIS A 79 5.63 0.42 13.60
C HIS A 79 5.44 1.29 12.35
N LEU A 80 4.20 1.48 11.88
CA LEU A 80 3.84 2.31 10.73
C LEU A 80 2.56 3.14 11.01
N PRO A 81 2.56 4.03 12.01
CA PRO A 81 1.47 4.99 12.22
C PRO A 81 1.28 5.88 10.98
N VAL A 82 0.14 6.59 10.92
CA VAL A 82 -0.18 7.50 9.79
C VAL A 82 0.95 8.50 9.55
N ALA A 83 1.49 9.11 10.62
CA ALA A 83 2.55 10.09 10.54
C ALA A 83 3.81 9.56 9.82
N ASP A 84 4.21 8.32 10.12
CA ASP A 84 5.40 7.71 9.51
C ASP A 84 5.15 7.34 8.04
N ALA A 85 3.93 6.89 7.71
CA ALA A 85 3.56 6.62 6.33
C ALA A 85 3.57 7.89 5.47
N VAL A 86 3.11 9.02 6.01
CA VAL A 86 3.17 10.33 5.34
C VAL A 86 4.63 10.81 5.23
N ALA A 87 5.40 10.71 6.31
CA ALA A 87 6.80 11.14 6.34
C ALA A 87 7.67 10.38 5.33
N GLY A 88 7.39 9.10 5.10
CA GLY A 88 8.13 8.26 4.16
C GLY A 88 8.12 8.74 2.70
N TRP A 89 7.17 9.60 2.32
CA TRP A 89 7.13 10.17 0.96
C TRP A 89 8.06 11.38 0.77
N LYS A 90 8.47 12.04 1.86
CA LYS A 90 9.26 13.28 1.80
C LYS A 90 10.62 13.11 1.14
N GLU A 91 11.19 11.92 1.17
CA GLU A 91 12.48 11.62 0.53
C GLU A 91 12.35 11.44 -1.00
N TYR A 92 11.14 11.17 -1.50
CA TYR A 92 10.89 10.86 -2.90
C TYR A 92 10.28 12.02 -3.68
N THR A 93 9.77 13.05 -3.02
CA THR A 93 9.22 14.21 -3.72
C THR A 93 9.79 15.52 -3.23
N SER A 94 10.04 16.45 -4.16
CA SER A 94 10.33 17.85 -3.84
C SER A 94 9.07 18.72 -3.69
N GLY A 95 7.87 18.16 -3.93
CA GLY A 95 6.59 18.84 -3.80
C GLY A 95 5.95 18.69 -2.41
N THR A 96 4.68 19.09 -2.30
CA THR A 96 3.90 18.96 -1.07
C THR A 96 3.33 17.55 -0.95
N VAL A 97 3.37 16.96 0.25
CA VAL A 97 2.63 15.73 0.57
C VAL A 97 1.36 16.12 1.31
N GLU A 98 0.25 16.23 0.58
CA GLU A 98 -1.09 16.36 1.15
C GLU A 98 -1.61 14.94 1.47
N HIS A 99 -2.22 14.74 2.64
CA HIS A 99 -2.77 13.44 3.00
C HIS A 99 -4.18 13.52 3.57
N HIS A 100 -4.95 12.45 3.37
CA HIS A 100 -6.29 12.26 3.89
C HIS A 100 -6.41 10.90 4.55
N GLU A 101 -6.83 10.88 5.81
CA GLU A 101 -7.12 9.64 6.53
C GLU A 101 -8.50 9.11 6.14
N ILE A 102 -8.55 7.82 5.81
CA ILE A 102 -9.79 7.10 5.50
C ILE A 102 -10.01 6.09 6.64
N VAL A 103 -11.14 6.20 7.34
CA VAL A 103 -11.48 5.39 8.53
C VAL A 103 -11.91 3.98 8.12
N THR A 104 -10.99 3.24 7.51
CA THR A 104 -11.11 1.86 7.06
C THR A 104 -9.74 1.18 7.17
N ASN A 105 -9.70 -0.14 7.11
CA ASN A 105 -8.42 -0.84 6.91
C ASN A 105 -7.98 -0.75 5.43
N HIS A 106 -6.73 -1.10 5.13
CA HIS A 106 -6.16 -0.98 3.78
C HIS A 106 -6.98 -1.68 2.68
N TYR A 107 -7.58 -2.82 2.99
CA TYR A 107 -8.32 -3.65 2.04
C TYR A 107 -9.73 -3.13 1.77
N GLU A 108 -10.27 -2.38 2.72
CA GLU A 108 -11.59 -1.76 2.62
C GLU A 108 -11.56 -0.41 1.91
N MET A 109 -10.38 0.16 1.64
CA MET A 109 -10.24 1.43 0.92
C MET A 109 -10.83 1.39 -0.50
N VAL A 110 -10.95 0.20 -1.10
CA VAL A 110 -11.55 -0.01 -2.42
C VAL A 110 -13.04 -0.38 -2.37
N GLN A 111 -13.67 -0.34 -1.18
CA GLN A 111 -15.11 -0.56 -1.03
C GLN A 111 -15.90 0.71 -1.40
N PRO A 112 -17.19 0.59 -1.79
CA PRO A 112 -17.97 1.71 -2.30
C PRO A 112 -17.96 2.96 -1.43
N ALA A 113 -18.07 2.81 -0.10
CA ALA A 113 -18.08 3.94 0.83
C ALA A 113 -16.75 4.71 0.84
N ALA A 114 -15.61 4.00 0.92
CA ALA A 114 -14.29 4.61 0.89
C ALA A 114 -14.00 5.26 -0.46
N LEU A 115 -14.36 4.61 -1.57
CA LEU A 115 -14.18 5.16 -2.92
C LEU A 115 -15.04 6.40 -3.17
N ALA A 116 -16.25 6.49 -2.60
CA ALA A 116 -17.06 7.70 -2.70
C ALA A 116 -16.36 8.91 -2.05
N GLN A 117 -15.77 8.72 -0.87
CA GLN A 117 -15.00 9.77 -0.18
C GLN A 117 -13.72 10.12 -0.95
N ILE A 118 -12.91 9.13 -1.31
CA ILE A 118 -11.66 9.32 -2.06
C ILE A 118 -11.95 10.02 -3.39
N GLY A 119 -13.00 9.59 -4.10
CA GLY A 119 -13.40 10.14 -5.38
C GLY A 119 -13.79 11.61 -5.32
N ALA A 120 -14.52 12.02 -4.27
CA ALA A 120 -14.88 13.43 -4.07
C ALA A 120 -13.62 14.31 -3.88
N ILE A 121 -12.70 13.91 -3.00
CA ILE A 121 -11.45 14.62 -2.76
C ILE A 121 -10.60 14.67 -4.02
N LEU A 122 -10.49 13.54 -4.74
CA LEU A 122 -9.72 13.48 -5.98
C LEU A 122 -10.31 14.43 -7.04
N ALA A 123 -11.64 14.49 -7.18
CA ALA A 123 -12.31 15.37 -8.14
C ALA A 123 -12.01 16.86 -7.88
N GLU A 124 -11.89 17.28 -6.61
CA GLU A 124 -11.51 18.65 -6.24
C GLU A 124 -10.05 18.99 -6.62
N LYS A 125 -9.17 17.98 -6.60
CA LYS A 125 -7.72 18.16 -6.80
C LYS A 125 -7.29 17.97 -8.25
N LEU A 126 -8.04 17.19 -9.02
CA LEU A 126 -7.75 16.96 -10.43
C LEU A 126 -7.89 18.26 -11.24
N ARG A 127 -6.78 18.73 -11.79
CA ARG A 127 -6.79 19.77 -12.82
C ARG A 127 -7.01 19.12 -14.18
N ALA A 128 -7.59 19.87 -15.11
CA ALA A 128 -7.62 19.45 -16.51
C ALA A 128 -6.20 19.12 -16.98
N ARG A 129 -6.02 17.98 -17.66
CA ARG A 129 -4.75 17.63 -18.27
C ARG A 129 -4.39 18.73 -19.28
N PRO A 130 -3.19 19.36 -19.21
CA PRO A 130 -2.78 20.34 -20.20
C PRO A 130 -2.88 19.76 -21.62
N ALA A 131 -3.23 20.60 -22.59
CA ALA A 131 -3.18 20.20 -24.00
C ALA A 131 -1.73 19.81 -24.36
N ALA A 132 -1.59 18.74 -25.14
CA ALA A 132 -0.30 18.23 -25.62
C ALA A 132 0.34 19.19 -26.63
#